data_AF-A0A749KU60-F1
#
_entry.id   AF-A0A749KU60-F1
#
_cell.length_a   1.000
_cell.length_b   1.000
_cell.length_c   1.000
_cell.angle_alpha   90.00
_cell.angle_beta   90.00
_cell.angle_gamma   90.00
#
_symmetry.space_group_name_H-M   'P 1'
#
loop_
_entity.id
_entity.type
_entity.pdbx_description
1 polymer ?
#
loop_
_entity_poly.entity_id
_entity_poly.type
_entity_poly.pdbx_seq_one_letter_code
_entity_poly.pdbx_strand_id
1 'polypeptide(L)' 'MMLAEEVPEARDHMGCYALAVVRQSDDSFVLLATERNLLTFNRASAEEIQDHSCAILSSR' A
#
# COMPACT_ATOMS: atom_id res chain seq x y z
N MET A 1 9.87 4.32 -12.85
CA MET A 1 8.78 3.54 -13.45
C MET A 1 7.94 3.04 -12.25
N MET A 2 6.67 2.64 -12.39
CA MET A 2 5.75 2.43 -11.25
C MET A 2 4.71 1.33 -11.58
N LEU A 3 3.80 1.01 -10.64
CA LEU A 3 2.85 -0.12 -10.67
C LEU A 3 2.37 -0.55 -12.07
N ALA A 4 1.75 0.34 -12.85
CA ALA A 4 1.18 0.01 -14.16
C ALA A 4 2.20 -0.45 -15.21
N GLU A 5 3.47 -0.08 -15.08
CA GLU A 5 4.53 -0.38 -16.05
C GLU A 5 5.42 -1.55 -15.59
N GLU A 6 5.54 -1.76 -14.28
CA GLU A 6 6.51 -2.69 -13.68
C GLU A 6 5.88 -4.01 -13.22
N VAL A 7 4.59 -3.98 -12.84
CA VAL A 7 3.88 -5.17 -12.38
C VAL A 7 3.05 -5.72 -13.54
N PRO A 8 3.27 -6.98 -13.96
CA PRO A 8 2.47 -7.62 -15.00
C PRO A 8 0.97 -7.49 -14.71
N GLU A 9 0.19 -7.21 -15.76
CA GLU A 9 -1.28 -7.12 -15.72
C GLU A 9 -1.87 -5.99 -14.86
N ALA A 10 -1.06 -5.30 -14.04
CA ALA A 10 -1.54 -4.24 -13.15
C ALA A 10 -2.18 -3.07 -13.93
N ARG A 11 -1.63 -2.72 -15.10
CA ARG A 11 -2.17 -1.66 -15.97
C ARG A 11 -3.66 -1.84 -16.28
N ASP A 12 -4.08 -3.07 -16.60
CA ASP A 12 -5.45 -3.37 -17.00
C ASP A 12 -6.36 -3.64 -15.79
N HIS A 13 -5.79 -3.82 -14.60
CA HIS A 13 -6.49 -4.18 -13.37
C HIS A 13 -6.26 -3.18 -12.23
N MET A 14 -5.93 -1.92 -12.54
CA MET A 14 -5.61 -0.90 -11.53
C MET A 14 -6.70 -0.73 -10.46
N GLY A 15 -7.97 -0.95 -10.80
CA GLY A 15 -9.10 -0.90 -9.85
C GLY A 15 -9.09 -2.00 -8.77
N CYS A 16 -8.26 -3.04 -8.93
CA CYS A 16 -8.06 -4.09 -7.93
C CYS A 16 -6.98 -3.77 -6.91
N TYR A 17 -6.18 -2.72 -7.15
CA TYR A 17 -5.06 -2.33 -6.30
C TYR A 17 -5.41 -1.10 -5.45
N ALA A 18 -4.86 -1.06 -4.25
CA ALA A 18 -4.68 0.17 -3.49
C ALA A 18 -3.20 0.39 -3.18
N LEU A 19 -2.85 1.67 -3.02
CA LEU A 19 -1.48 2.11 -2.86
C LEU A 19 -1.28 2.80 -1.51
N ALA A 20 -0.09 2.64 -0.94
CA ALA A 20 0.40 3.44 0.18
C ALA A 20 1.84 3.87 -0.08
N VAL A 21 2.24 4.98 0.55
CA VAL A 21 3.59 5.54 0.46
C VAL A 21 4.09 5.81 1.86
N VAL A 22 5.33 5.38 2.17
CA VAL A 22 5.95 5.58 3.47
C VAL A 22 7.38 6.06 3.28
N ARG A 23 7.84 7.00 4.12
CA ARG A 23 9.24 7.43 4.13
C ARG A 23 10.09 6.42 4.91
N GLN A 24 11.22 6.03 4.34
CA GLN A 24 12.21 5.16 4.98
C GLN A 24 13.20 5.96 5.83
N SER A 25 14.03 5.27 6.61
CA SER A 25 15.02 5.92 7.50
C SER A 25 16.15 6.64 6.77
N ASP A 26 16.35 6.34 5.48
CA ASP A 26 17.33 6.98 4.60
C ASP A 26 16.74 8.13 3.77
N ASP A 27 15.57 8.64 4.17
CA ASP A 27 14.78 9.67 3.49
C ASP A 27 14.24 9.29 2.09
N SER A 28 14.46 8.07 1.63
CA SER A 28 13.79 7.55 0.43
C SER A 28 12.33 7.19 0.71
N PHE A 29 11.59 6.82 -0.34
CA PHE A 29 10.20 6.37 -0.22
C PHE A 29 10.07 4.90 -0.61
N VAL A 30 9.30 4.15 0.19
CA VAL A 30 8.77 2.86 -0.22
C VAL A 30 7.37 3.05 -0.79
N LEU A 31 7.15 2.47 -1.97
CA LEU A 31 5.83 2.37 -2.60
C LEU A 31 5.28 0.97 -2.30
N LEU A 32 4.08 0.91 -1.72
CA LEU A 32 3.39 -0.33 -1.39
C LEU A 32 2.14 -0.46 -2.27
N ALA A 33 1.89 -1.66 -2.76
CA ALA A 33 0.68 -2.00 -3.51
C ALA A 33 0.06 -3.27 -2.90
N THR A 34 -1.26 -3.26 -2.70
CA THR A 34 -2.03 -4.42 -2.24
C THR A 34 -3.13 -4.70 -3.23
N GLU A 35 -3.28 -5.96 -3.65
CA GLU A 35 -4.30 -6.41 -4.60
C GLU A 35 -5.43 -7.13 -3.87
N ARG A 36 -6.65 -6.93 -4.34
CA ARG A 36 -7.83 -7.59 -3.80
C ARG A 36 -7.70 -9.11 -3.98
N ASN A 37 -7.85 -9.86 -2.88
CA ASN A 37 -7.81 -11.31 -2.89
C ASN A 37 -8.89 -11.90 -1.97
N LEU A 38 -9.78 -12.73 -2.53
CA LEU A 38 -10.92 -13.28 -1.78
C LEU A 38 -10.50 -14.35 -0.75
N LEU A 39 -9.51 -15.18 -1.08
CA LEU A 39 -9.08 -16.29 -0.21
C LEU A 39 -8.42 -15.78 1.07
N THR A 40 -7.65 -14.69 0.98
CA THR A 40 -7.01 -14.04 2.13
C THR A 40 -7.88 -12.95 2.77
N PHE A 41 -9.12 -12.77 2.29
CA PHE A 41 -10.02 -11.67 2.69
C PHE A 41 -9.39 -10.27 2.52
N ASN A 42 -8.42 -10.13 1.63
CA ASN A 42 -7.79 -8.85 1.31
C ASN A 42 -8.73 -8.03 0.42
N ARG A 43 -9.17 -6.87 0.92
CA ARG A 43 -10.07 -5.95 0.22
C ARG A 43 -9.34 -4.90 -0.62
N ALA A 44 -8.02 -5.03 -0.76
CA ALA A 44 -7.13 -3.97 -1.23
C ALA A 44 -7.34 -2.68 -0.43
N SER A 45 -7.34 -2.76 0.90
CA SER A 45 -7.48 -1.59 1.77
C SER A 45 -6.11 -1.17 2.25
N ALA A 46 -5.40 -0.34 1.47
CA ALA A 46 -4.07 0.14 1.86
C ALA A 46 -4.07 0.97 3.17
N GLU A 47 -5.23 1.47 3.59
CA GLU A 47 -5.44 2.16 4.86
C GLU A 47 -5.21 1.27 6.09
N GLU A 48 -5.20 -0.07 5.95
CA GLU A 48 -5.05 -1.00 7.08
C GLU A 48 -3.74 -0.86 7.87
N ILE A 49 -2.70 -0.27 7.24
CA ILE A 49 -1.41 -0.03 7.89
C ILE A 49 -1.36 1.32 8.64
N GLN A 50 -2.40 2.14 8.53
CA GLN A 50 -2.49 3.45 9.15
C GLN A 50 -3.30 3.35 10.44
N ASP A 51 -2.77 3.95 11.52
CA ASP A 51 -3.50 4.11 12.77
C ASP A 51 -3.99 5.57 12.90
N HIS A 52 -5.30 5.75 12.74
CA HIS A 52 -5.95 7.06 12.93
C HIS A 52 -6.05 7.50 14.39
N SER A 53 -5.72 6.62 15.33
CA SER A 53 -5.54 6.99 16.75
C SER A 53 -4.17 7.62 17.01
N CYS A 54 -3.26 7.58 16.02
CA CYS A 54 -1.92 8.13 16.09
C CYS A 54 -1.09 7.62 17.30
N ALA A 55 -1.25 6.37 17.71
CA ALA A 55 -0.61 5.81 18.90
C ALA A 55 0.93 5.88 18.84
N ILE A 56 1.50 5.86 17.62
CA ILE A 56 2.95 6.03 17.37
C ILE A 56 3.51 7.37 17.90
N LEU A 57 2.67 8.40 18.04
CA LEU A 57 3.09 9.68 18.62
C LEU A 57 3.15 9.64 20.15
N SER A 58 2.39 8.73 20.77
CA SER A 58 2.32 8.54 22.22
C SER A 58 3.38 7.58 22.76
N SER A 59 3.98 6.76 21.90
CA SER A 59 5.03 5.81 22.27
C SER A 59 6.44 6.41 22.27
N ARG A 60 6.55 7.75 22.37
CA ARG A 60 7.82 8.49 22.38
C ARG A 60 8.17 8.97 23.78
#